data_AF-B0M8X9-F1
#
_entry.id   AF-B0M8X9-F1
#
_cell.length_a   1.000
_cell.length_b   1.000
_cell.length_c   1.000
_cell.angle_alpha   90.00
_cell.angle_beta   90.00
_cell.angle_gamma   90.00
#
_symmetry.space_group_name_H-M   'P 1'
#
loop_
_entity.id
_entity.type
_entity.pdbx_description
1 polymer ?
#
loop_
_entity_poly.entity_id
_entity_poly.type
_entity_poly.pdbx_seq_one_letter_code
_entity_poly.pdbx_strand_id
1 'polypeptide(L)'
;MRVKGVKNKLAVFISAIVLAAGISYINHASVFAEEKSAEEHDPANSWRFKDGKPVKQQEPIGPSMTARGARAVANAWTKVNGVFLNSLGDPIPNATARGIDVSKWNEKVDWEKVKADGVDYAILKIGSRKNSTDRDDPTWAYNSSECERIGMPYGAYIYSYATSITDAKKEAEYVIRCIKGKKLCYPIYYDMEDNVQEGLSNKILGQIAVTFINTLSDAGYKDVGVYANKYWFTEKLTSTVFNEYPRWVAQYNYHCNYSGTYHMWQCTDSGKVSGIGTNVDLNFKIGSWNVNALQTISVSSIKLNKTSLKLKNGSSYTLKKSIAPSNASNKTVTWTSSNKKVAAVSSRGKITAKGVGKATITAKTSNGKKAVCKVTVRPRTNKIKKLKKSGRKSIKVTWSKVSGTTKYQIYMSKKKSSGYKRVKTASAKTFSFTKKGLKRGKRYYFKIRSYKTVGKTKYYSSYSPIKSIKR
;
A
#
# COMPACT_ATOMS: atom_id res chain seq x y z
N MET A 1 87.31 39.97 32.97
CA MET A 1 88.48 39.58 32.16
C MET A 1 88.11 38.43 31.25
N ARG A 2 88.30 38.60 29.93
CA ARG A 2 88.16 37.58 28.88
C ARG A 2 89.45 36.76 28.79
N VAL A 3 89.37 35.42 28.79
CA VAL A 3 90.30 34.48 28.12
C VAL A 3 89.52 33.17 27.88
N LYS A 4 89.06 32.87 26.66
CA LYS A 4 89.66 31.97 25.64
C LYS A 4 90.08 30.57 26.16
N GLY A 5 89.44 29.53 25.63
CA GLY A 5 89.90 28.14 25.72
C GLY A 5 88.98 27.23 24.91
N VAL A 6 89.44 26.81 23.73
CA VAL A 6 88.69 26.12 22.67
C VAL A 6 89.19 24.67 22.54
N LYS A 7 88.26 23.75 22.21
CA LYS A 7 88.40 22.34 21.77
C LYS A 7 88.79 21.35 22.90
N ASN A 8 88.07 20.23 23.08
CA ASN A 8 87.84 19.22 22.05
C ASN A 8 86.82 18.14 22.48
N LYS A 9 86.22 17.47 21.48
CA LYS A 9 85.55 16.14 21.49
C LYS A 9 84.06 16.04 21.83
N LEU A 10 83.27 16.07 20.74
CA LEU A 10 82.41 14.97 20.27
C LEU A 10 81.47 14.31 21.30
N ALA A 11 80.22 14.78 21.35
CA ALA A 11 79.05 13.93 21.53
C ALA A 11 77.82 14.68 21.01
N VAL A 12 77.27 14.17 19.90
CA VAL A 12 76.02 14.63 19.29
C VAL A 12 74.88 14.14 20.16
N PHE A 13 74.09 15.07 20.71
CA PHE A 13 72.74 14.83 21.21
C PHE A 13 71.83 15.91 20.62
N ILE A 14 71.29 15.64 19.42
CA ILE A 14 70.05 16.27 18.97
C ILE A 14 68.95 15.27 19.32
N SER A 15 68.18 15.60 20.35
CA SER A 15 66.97 14.86 20.71
C SER A 15 66.02 14.83 19.50
N ALA A 16 65.72 13.62 19.06
CA ALA A 16 64.79 13.32 17.98
C ALA A 16 63.37 13.79 18.33
N ILE A 17 62.84 14.71 17.52
CA ILE A 17 61.40 14.83 17.28
C ILE A 17 61.11 13.90 16.09
N VAL A 18 60.82 12.63 16.38
CA VAL A 18 60.09 11.73 15.47
C VAL A 18 59.39 10.68 16.34
N LEU A 19 58.06 10.65 16.29
CA LEU A 19 57.19 9.46 16.25
C LEU A 19 55.80 9.80 16.84
N ALA A 20 54.81 9.98 15.98
CA ALA A 20 53.43 9.48 16.13
C ALA A 20 52.51 10.09 15.05
N ALA A 21 52.91 10.01 13.77
CA ALA A 21 52.04 10.34 12.64
C ALA A 21 52.56 9.60 11.39
N GLY A 22 52.56 8.28 11.46
CA GLY A 22 53.03 7.42 10.39
C GLY A 22 53.06 5.99 10.90
N ILE A 23 52.53 5.05 10.11
CA ILE A 23 52.25 3.65 10.44
C ILE A 23 50.84 3.44 11.01
N SER A 24 49.85 3.54 10.12
CA SER A 24 48.79 2.54 9.92
C SER A 24 48.11 2.73 8.57
N TYR A 25 48.91 2.94 7.51
CA TYR A 25 48.46 2.69 6.14
C TYR A 25 49.04 1.32 5.77
N ILE A 26 48.42 0.28 6.33
CA ILE A 26 48.69 -1.08 5.88
C ILE A 26 48.07 -1.17 4.48
N ASN A 27 48.90 -1.58 3.52
CA ASN A 27 48.49 -1.92 2.16
C ASN A 27 47.21 -2.78 2.19
N HIS A 28 46.05 -2.21 1.85
CA HIS A 28 44.81 -2.96 1.64
C HIS A 28 44.84 -3.87 0.40
N ALA A 29 45.98 -3.95 -0.29
CA ALA A 29 46.19 -4.85 -1.42
C ALA A 29 46.48 -6.31 -1.02
N SER A 30 46.82 -6.60 0.24
CA SER A 30 47.22 -7.95 0.68
C SER A 30 46.10 -8.86 1.19
N VAL A 31 44.85 -8.38 1.28
CA VAL A 31 43.72 -9.19 1.83
C VAL A 31 43.29 -10.34 0.89
N PHE A 32 43.78 -10.39 -0.35
CA PHE A 32 43.52 -11.51 -1.26
C PHE A 32 44.57 -12.62 -1.20
N ALA A 33 45.66 -12.43 -0.45
CA ALA A 33 46.82 -13.32 -0.47
C ALA A 33 47.24 -13.70 0.95
N GLU A 34 46.39 -14.44 1.66
CA GLU A 34 46.75 -15.45 2.67
C GLU A 34 45.50 -15.84 3.47
N GLU A 35 44.79 -16.86 2.98
CA GLU A 35 44.18 -17.94 3.78
C GLU A 35 43.40 -18.86 2.83
N LYS A 36 44.13 -19.72 2.12
CA LYS A 36 43.58 -21.00 1.67
C LYS A 36 43.67 -21.98 2.85
N SER A 37 42.99 -21.68 3.95
CA SER A 37 42.61 -22.75 4.88
C SER A 37 41.44 -23.50 4.22
N ALA A 38 41.35 -24.82 4.42
CA ALA A 38 40.37 -25.66 3.74
C ALA A 38 38.94 -25.19 4.05
N GLU A 39 38.37 -24.35 3.19
CA GLU A 39 37.03 -23.80 3.32
C GLU A 39 35.99 -24.93 3.31
N GLU A 40 35.43 -25.21 4.47
CA GLU A 40 34.15 -25.89 4.54
C GLU A 40 33.11 -24.98 3.84
N HIS A 41 32.67 -25.37 2.65
CA HIS A 41 31.78 -24.58 1.81
C HIS A 41 30.50 -24.15 2.56
N ASP A 42 30.03 -22.91 2.34
CA ASP A 42 28.71 -22.39 2.74
C ASP A 42 27.68 -22.85 1.67
N PRO A 43 27.05 -24.02 1.81
CA PRO A 43 26.21 -24.60 0.79
C PRO A 43 24.81 -24.01 0.99
N ALA A 44 24.62 -22.76 0.55
CA ALA A 44 23.30 -22.13 0.46
C ALA A 44 22.35 -23.07 -0.27
N ASN A 45 21.17 -23.32 0.32
CA ASN A 45 20.18 -24.26 -0.20
C ASN A 45 18.83 -23.57 -0.24
N SER A 46 18.53 -22.94 -1.37
CA SER A 46 17.29 -22.21 -1.61
C SER A 46 16.83 -22.42 -3.05
N TRP A 47 15.81 -21.69 -3.46
CA TRP A 47 15.40 -21.62 -4.85
C TRP A 47 16.53 -21.15 -5.80
N ARG A 48 17.54 -20.40 -5.32
CA ARG A 48 18.71 -19.95 -6.10
C ARG A 48 19.87 -20.92 -6.11
N PHE A 49 20.03 -21.71 -5.04
CA PHE A 49 21.24 -22.50 -4.82
C PHE A 49 20.93 -23.92 -4.39
N LYS A 50 21.71 -24.87 -4.89
CA LYS A 50 21.76 -26.24 -4.40
C LYS A 50 23.22 -26.61 -4.13
N ASP A 51 23.49 -26.99 -2.89
CA ASP A 51 24.81 -27.29 -2.36
C ASP A 51 25.80 -26.14 -2.60
N GLY A 52 25.32 -24.90 -2.41
CA GLY A 52 26.12 -23.68 -2.61
C GLY A 52 26.37 -23.29 -4.06
N LYS A 53 25.89 -24.08 -5.03
CA LYS A 53 26.00 -23.77 -6.45
C LYS A 53 24.70 -23.16 -6.96
N PRO A 54 24.75 -22.10 -7.77
CA PRO A 54 23.56 -21.59 -8.44
C PRO A 54 22.86 -22.71 -9.20
N VAL A 55 21.56 -22.90 -8.98
CA VAL A 55 20.76 -23.77 -9.84
C VAL A 55 20.36 -22.98 -11.08
N LYS A 56 20.40 -23.60 -12.27
CA LYS A 56 19.84 -23.00 -13.48
C LYS A 56 18.35 -22.78 -13.27
N GLN A 57 17.96 -21.55 -12.98
CA GLN A 57 16.57 -21.16 -13.03
C GLN A 57 16.15 -20.98 -14.48
N GLN A 58 14.89 -21.27 -14.78
CA GLN A 58 14.33 -20.94 -16.09
C GLN A 58 14.35 -19.42 -16.21
N GLU A 59 14.99 -18.91 -17.27
CA GLU A 59 14.89 -17.50 -17.70
C GLU A 59 13.42 -17.07 -17.65
N PRO A 60 13.10 -15.84 -17.22
CA PRO A 60 11.73 -15.44 -16.95
C PRO A 60 10.76 -15.74 -18.10
N ILE A 61 9.74 -16.55 -17.84
CA ILE A 61 8.62 -16.78 -18.74
C ILE A 61 7.65 -15.59 -18.61
N GLY A 62 7.80 -14.60 -19.50
CA GLY A 62 6.71 -13.71 -19.88
C GLY A 62 5.67 -14.43 -20.76
N PRO A 63 4.45 -13.90 -20.94
CA PRO A 63 3.35 -14.65 -21.54
C PRO A 63 3.67 -15.15 -22.96
N SER A 64 3.15 -16.33 -23.25
CA SER A 64 3.22 -17.06 -24.52
C SER A 64 3.02 -16.19 -25.78
N MET A 65 4.11 -16.01 -26.53
CA MET A 65 4.26 -16.36 -27.96
C MET A 65 3.13 -15.97 -28.93
N THR A 66 3.00 -14.68 -29.26
CA THR A 66 2.64 -14.24 -30.62
C THR A 66 3.29 -12.90 -31.00
N ALA A 67 4.61 -12.74 -30.82
CA ALA A 67 5.48 -11.94 -31.70
C ALA A 67 6.89 -11.80 -31.09
N ARG A 68 7.88 -12.33 -31.82
CA ARG A 68 9.33 -12.08 -31.68
C ARG A 68 9.98 -12.63 -30.42
N GLY A 69 10.67 -13.77 -30.57
CA GLY A 69 11.71 -14.18 -29.63
C GLY A 69 12.75 -13.05 -29.52
N ALA A 70 12.94 -12.52 -28.32
CA ALA A 70 13.83 -11.38 -28.12
C ALA A 70 14.60 -11.54 -26.81
N ARG A 71 15.92 -11.46 -26.93
CA ARG A 71 16.84 -11.14 -25.84
C ARG A 71 16.42 -9.81 -25.20
N ALA A 72 16.87 -9.57 -23.97
CA ALA A 72 16.71 -8.26 -23.33
C ALA A 72 17.09 -7.14 -24.31
N VAL A 73 16.29 -6.06 -24.35
CA VAL A 73 16.60 -4.91 -25.19
C VAL A 73 17.93 -4.29 -24.78
N ALA A 74 18.62 -3.59 -25.69
CA ALA A 74 19.98 -3.10 -25.47
C ALA A 74 20.13 -2.19 -24.23
N ASN A 75 19.06 -1.51 -23.81
CA ASN A 75 18.99 -0.62 -22.66
C ASN A 75 18.27 -1.23 -21.45
N ALA A 76 18.07 -2.55 -21.43
CA ALA A 76 17.43 -3.24 -20.33
C ALA A 76 18.12 -2.94 -18.99
N TRP A 77 17.32 -2.70 -17.97
CA TRP A 77 17.79 -2.42 -16.61
C TRP A 77 18.64 -1.15 -16.46
N THR A 78 18.63 -0.26 -17.44
CA THR A 78 19.37 1.01 -17.38
C THR A 78 18.42 2.19 -17.20
N LYS A 79 18.99 3.36 -16.86
CA LYS A 79 18.25 4.62 -16.78
C LYS A 79 18.33 5.35 -18.12
N VAL A 80 17.18 5.54 -18.76
CA VAL A 80 17.07 6.28 -20.02
C VAL A 80 16.13 7.46 -19.81
N ASN A 81 16.61 8.68 -20.11
CA ASN A 81 15.85 9.92 -19.94
C ASN A 81 15.22 10.07 -18.53
N GLY A 82 15.96 9.68 -17.50
CA GLY A 82 15.53 9.77 -16.10
C GLY A 82 14.65 8.61 -15.61
N VAL A 83 14.33 7.63 -16.46
CA VAL A 83 13.43 6.50 -16.14
C VAL A 83 14.18 5.17 -16.27
N PHE A 84 13.99 4.26 -15.32
CA PHE A 84 14.56 2.91 -15.41
C PHE A 84 13.67 2.00 -16.27
N LEU A 85 14.28 1.21 -17.15
CA LEU A 85 13.57 0.33 -18.08
C LEU A 85 13.75 -1.15 -17.71
N ASN A 86 12.72 -1.97 -17.93
CA ASN A 86 12.80 -3.41 -17.77
C ASN A 86 13.43 -4.10 -19.00
N SER A 87 13.51 -5.43 -18.99
CA SER A 87 14.05 -6.21 -20.12
C SER A 87 13.26 -6.12 -21.43
N LEU A 88 12.03 -5.60 -21.41
CA LEU A 88 11.21 -5.33 -22.59
C LEU A 88 11.33 -3.88 -23.08
N GLY A 89 12.03 -3.01 -22.34
CA GLY A 89 12.15 -1.58 -22.62
C GLY A 89 11.04 -0.71 -22.03
N ASP A 90 10.14 -1.29 -21.22
CA ASP A 90 9.08 -0.53 -20.56
C ASP A 90 9.59 0.14 -19.27
N PRO A 91 9.07 1.32 -18.90
CA PRO A 91 9.33 1.94 -17.60
C PRO A 91 9.03 1.02 -16.42
N ILE A 92 9.96 0.90 -15.48
CA ILE A 92 9.75 0.22 -14.19
C ILE A 92 8.99 1.19 -13.26
N PRO A 93 7.73 0.92 -12.91
CA PRO A 93 6.94 1.86 -12.13
C PRO A 93 7.54 2.13 -10.75
N ASN A 94 7.64 3.40 -10.39
CA ASN A 94 8.17 3.88 -9.10
C ASN A 94 9.62 3.49 -8.80
N ALA A 95 10.40 2.98 -9.76
CA ALA A 95 11.83 2.78 -9.55
C ALA A 95 12.52 4.14 -9.32
N THR A 96 13.25 4.27 -8.22
CA THR A 96 13.96 5.51 -7.85
C THR A 96 15.48 5.36 -7.82
N ALA A 97 15.99 4.13 -7.75
CA ALA A 97 17.42 3.83 -7.82
C ALA A 97 17.62 2.40 -8.32
N ARG A 98 18.73 2.17 -9.03
CA ARG A 98 19.23 0.86 -9.47
C ARG A 98 20.39 0.45 -8.58
N GLY A 99 20.33 -0.74 -8.01
CA GLY A 99 21.37 -1.28 -7.16
C GLY A 99 21.78 -2.68 -7.56
N ILE A 100 22.80 -3.18 -6.88
CA ILE A 100 23.27 -4.56 -6.95
C ILE A 100 23.27 -5.18 -5.56
N ASP A 101 23.30 -6.50 -5.49
CA ASP A 101 23.74 -7.19 -4.29
C ASP A 101 24.88 -8.15 -4.63
N VAL A 102 25.88 -8.19 -3.74
CA VAL A 102 27.13 -8.90 -4.00
C VAL A 102 27.61 -9.68 -2.79
N SER A 103 28.37 -10.74 -3.08
CA SER A 103 28.98 -11.66 -2.13
C SER A 103 30.30 -12.19 -2.69
N LYS A 104 30.91 -13.16 -2.02
CA LYS A 104 32.09 -13.88 -2.53
C LYS A 104 31.94 -14.46 -3.93
N TRP A 105 30.70 -14.74 -4.36
CA TRP A 105 30.42 -15.28 -5.68
C TRP A 105 30.62 -14.28 -6.82
N ASN A 106 30.75 -12.99 -6.51
CA ASN A 106 31.04 -11.94 -7.48
C ASN A 106 32.54 -11.62 -7.60
N GLU A 107 33.38 -12.42 -6.93
CA GLU A 107 34.82 -12.24 -6.90
C GLU A 107 35.22 -10.81 -6.45
N LYS A 108 36.35 -10.30 -6.95
CA LYS A 108 36.81 -8.95 -6.63
C LYS A 108 36.05 -7.91 -7.47
N VAL A 109 35.24 -7.10 -6.79
CA VAL A 109 34.48 -6.00 -7.40
C VAL A 109 35.37 -4.75 -7.57
N ASP A 110 35.36 -4.16 -8.78
CA ASP A 110 35.90 -2.83 -9.07
C ASP A 110 34.80 -1.77 -8.86
N TRP A 111 34.77 -1.21 -7.65
CA TRP A 111 33.70 -0.33 -7.19
C TRP A 111 33.63 1.02 -7.91
N GLU A 112 34.76 1.51 -8.43
CA GLU A 112 34.78 2.75 -9.23
C GLU A 112 34.11 2.54 -10.58
N LYS A 113 34.38 1.40 -11.25
CA LYS A 113 33.67 1.02 -12.48
C LYS A 113 32.20 0.75 -12.24
N VAL A 114 31.84 0.08 -11.13
CA VAL A 114 30.43 -0.15 -10.75
C VAL A 114 29.68 1.18 -10.59
N LYS A 115 30.28 2.15 -9.89
CA LYS A 115 29.68 3.47 -9.72
C LYS A 115 29.57 4.21 -11.06
N ALA A 116 30.60 4.13 -11.91
CA ALA A 116 30.60 4.74 -13.24
C ALA A 116 29.58 4.11 -14.20
N ASP A 117 29.23 2.83 -14.02
CA ASP A 117 28.16 2.14 -14.76
C ASP A 117 26.76 2.71 -14.44
N GLY A 118 26.63 3.51 -13.38
CA GLY A 118 25.35 4.06 -12.92
C GLY A 118 24.60 3.15 -11.96
N VAL A 119 25.33 2.41 -11.13
CA VAL A 119 24.78 1.75 -9.94
C VAL A 119 24.69 2.79 -8.82
N ASP A 120 23.49 2.93 -8.24
CA ASP A 120 23.17 3.95 -7.23
C ASP A 120 23.42 3.46 -5.79
N TYR A 121 23.39 2.14 -5.56
CA TYR A 121 23.62 1.52 -4.24
C TYR A 121 24.00 0.03 -4.33
N ALA A 122 24.49 -0.54 -3.22
CA ALA A 122 24.73 -1.97 -3.08
C ALA A 122 24.17 -2.57 -1.78
N ILE A 123 23.80 -3.85 -1.79
CA ILE A 123 23.50 -4.63 -0.56
C ILE A 123 24.54 -5.75 -0.46
N LEU A 124 25.37 -5.73 0.59
CA LEU A 124 26.54 -6.61 0.69
C LEU A 124 26.27 -7.81 1.59
N LYS A 125 26.67 -9.02 1.20
CA LYS A 125 26.59 -10.19 2.09
C LYS A 125 27.57 -10.02 3.24
N ILE A 126 27.07 -10.12 4.47
CA ILE A 126 27.87 -10.17 5.69
C ILE A 126 28.46 -11.56 5.88
N GLY A 127 27.64 -12.59 5.66
CA GLY A 127 27.98 -13.97 5.94
C GLY A 127 26.75 -14.85 6.16
N SER A 128 26.95 -15.96 6.84
CA SER A 128 25.91 -16.89 7.28
C SER A 128 26.29 -17.55 8.62
N ARG A 129 25.32 -18.19 9.29
CA ARG A 129 25.56 -18.89 10.57
C ARG A 129 25.09 -20.34 10.53
N LYS A 130 25.68 -21.15 9.64
CA LYS A 130 25.32 -22.56 9.51
C LYS A 130 25.95 -23.42 10.61
N ASN A 131 25.19 -24.37 11.16
CA ASN A 131 25.65 -25.31 12.20
C ASN A 131 26.24 -24.62 13.46
N SER A 132 25.70 -23.46 13.82
CA SER A 132 26.19 -22.63 14.94
C SER A 132 27.58 -22.01 14.78
N THR A 133 28.19 -22.10 13.60
CA THR A 133 29.48 -21.47 13.29
C THR A 133 29.28 -20.19 12.51
N ASP A 134 29.90 -19.11 12.96
CA ASP A 134 29.94 -17.83 12.27
C ASP A 134 30.81 -17.94 11.02
N ARG A 135 30.28 -17.57 9.85
CA ARG A 135 31.01 -17.61 8.58
C ARG A 135 30.90 -16.25 7.88
N ASP A 136 31.91 -15.42 8.07
CA ASP A 136 32.03 -14.14 7.36
C ASP A 136 32.12 -14.39 5.86
N ASP A 137 31.39 -13.62 5.07
CA ASP A 137 31.65 -13.56 3.64
C ASP A 137 33.06 -12.96 3.46
N PRO A 138 33.99 -13.66 2.80
CA PRO A 138 35.38 -13.21 2.68
C PRO A 138 35.51 -11.87 1.95
N THR A 139 34.48 -11.44 1.22
CA THR A 139 34.45 -10.14 0.54
C THR A 139 33.79 -9.03 1.35
N TRP A 140 33.14 -9.32 2.49
CA TRP A 140 32.45 -8.31 3.32
C TRP A 140 33.36 -7.15 3.72
N ALA A 141 34.55 -7.46 4.25
CA ALA A 141 35.49 -6.44 4.74
C ALA A 141 35.98 -5.55 3.60
N TYR A 142 36.34 -6.14 2.46
CA TYR A 142 36.77 -5.42 1.26
C TYR A 142 35.63 -4.56 0.69
N ASN A 143 34.47 -5.15 0.41
CA ASN A 143 33.35 -4.48 -0.24
C ASN A 143 32.80 -3.33 0.61
N SER A 144 32.65 -3.53 1.93
CA SER A 144 32.17 -2.47 2.81
C SER A 144 33.14 -1.29 2.88
N SER A 145 34.44 -1.56 2.97
CA SER A 145 35.48 -0.51 3.06
C SER A 145 35.62 0.26 1.75
N GLU A 146 35.54 -0.43 0.60
CA GLU A 146 35.56 0.24 -0.71
C GLU A 146 34.30 1.08 -0.95
N CYS A 147 33.12 0.59 -0.56
CA CYS A 147 31.89 1.39 -0.62
C CYS A 147 32.02 2.68 0.19
N GLU A 148 32.55 2.60 1.42
CA GLU A 148 32.80 3.76 2.26
C GLU A 148 33.86 4.71 1.65
N ARG A 149 34.95 4.17 1.09
CA ARG A 149 36.02 4.93 0.45
C ARG A 149 35.50 5.80 -0.69
N ILE A 150 34.66 5.25 -1.56
CA ILE A 150 34.15 5.96 -2.74
C ILE A 150 32.80 6.64 -2.51
N GLY A 151 32.25 6.55 -1.29
CA GLY A 151 30.93 7.06 -0.96
C GLY A 151 29.80 6.40 -1.79
N MET A 152 29.89 5.10 -2.03
CA MET A 152 28.79 4.29 -2.57
C MET A 152 27.80 3.98 -1.43
N PRO A 153 26.53 4.42 -1.50
CA PRO A 153 25.53 4.03 -0.52
C PRO A 153 25.38 2.52 -0.49
N TYR A 154 25.44 1.92 0.68
CA TYR A 154 25.30 0.47 0.80
C TYR A 154 24.52 0.06 2.04
N GLY A 155 23.94 -1.13 1.94
CA GLY A 155 23.31 -1.87 3.02
C GLY A 155 23.98 -3.23 3.13
N ALA A 156 23.35 -4.13 3.88
CA ALA A 156 23.94 -5.43 4.15
C ALA A 156 22.87 -6.52 4.22
N TYR A 157 23.25 -7.78 4.06
CA TYR A 157 22.36 -8.90 4.34
C TYR A 157 23.09 -10.07 4.97
N ILE A 158 22.36 -10.88 5.73
CA ILE A 158 22.82 -12.19 6.21
C ILE A 158 21.91 -13.27 5.63
N TYR A 159 22.52 -14.34 5.11
CA TYR A 159 21.81 -15.53 4.69
C TYR A 159 21.45 -16.38 5.91
N SER A 160 20.15 -16.51 6.20
CA SER A 160 19.68 -17.15 7.43
C SER A 160 19.57 -18.66 7.32
N TYR A 161 20.09 -19.35 8.34
CA TYR A 161 19.83 -20.76 8.60
C TYR A 161 19.01 -20.96 9.89
N ALA A 162 18.56 -19.87 10.54
CA ALA A 162 17.85 -19.95 11.80
C ALA A 162 16.56 -20.76 11.67
N THR A 163 16.40 -21.75 12.53
CA THR A 163 15.15 -22.52 12.67
C THR A 163 14.46 -22.28 14.01
N SER A 164 15.07 -21.46 14.88
CA SER A 164 14.56 -21.07 16.18
C SER A 164 14.81 -19.59 16.48
N ILE A 165 14.08 -19.03 17.45
CA ILE A 165 14.31 -17.65 17.92
C ILE A 165 15.70 -17.47 18.54
N THR A 166 16.26 -18.53 19.13
CA THR A 166 17.62 -18.51 19.69
C THR A 166 18.66 -18.35 18.59
N ASP A 167 18.50 -19.06 17.47
CA ASP A 167 19.41 -18.93 16.33
C ASP A 167 19.27 -17.56 15.67
N ALA A 168 18.04 -17.06 15.54
CA ALA A 168 17.77 -15.72 15.02
C ALA A 168 18.46 -14.61 15.83
N LYS A 169 18.44 -14.74 17.17
CA LYS A 169 19.15 -13.82 18.06
C LYS A 169 20.66 -13.89 17.84
N LYS A 170 21.24 -15.09 17.73
CA LYS A 170 22.68 -15.26 17.45
C LYS A 170 23.08 -14.71 16.08
N GLU A 171 22.25 -14.91 15.06
CA GLU A 171 22.45 -14.31 13.74
C GLU A 171 22.43 -12.77 13.80
N ALA A 172 21.54 -12.17 14.60
CA ALA A 172 21.52 -10.73 14.82
C ALA A 172 22.75 -10.22 15.58
N GLU A 173 23.18 -10.90 16.65
CA GLU A 173 24.40 -10.58 17.40
C GLU A 173 25.65 -10.66 16.51
N TYR A 174 25.71 -11.67 15.65
CA TYR A 174 26.73 -11.81 14.63
C TYR A 174 26.74 -10.64 13.63
N VAL A 175 25.57 -10.23 13.12
CA VAL A 175 25.46 -9.04 12.26
C VAL A 175 25.93 -7.79 12.99
N ILE A 176 25.51 -7.58 14.24
CA ILE A 176 25.93 -6.43 15.07
C ILE A 176 27.45 -6.35 15.18
N ARG A 177 28.13 -7.49 15.39
CA ARG A 177 29.60 -7.56 15.39
C ARG A 177 30.18 -7.05 14.07
N CYS A 178 29.67 -7.52 12.94
CA CYS A 178 30.20 -7.20 11.61
C CYS A 178 29.98 -5.75 11.18
N ILE A 179 28.85 -5.15 11.57
CA ILE A 179 28.47 -3.79 11.13
C ILE A 179 28.90 -2.69 12.11
N LYS A 180 29.48 -3.04 13.26
CA LYS A 180 29.90 -2.05 14.26
C LYS A 180 30.90 -1.06 13.65
N GLY A 181 30.54 0.23 13.69
CA GLY A 181 31.36 1.32 13.14
C GLY A 181 31.23 1.53 11.63
N LYS A 182 30.39 0.75 10.93
CA LYS A 182 30.13 0.89 9.50
C LYS A 182 29.06 1.94 9.20
N LYS A 183 29.12 2.56 8.01
CA LYS A 183 28.25 3.67 7.58
C LYS A 183 27.17 3.21 6.61
N LEU A 184 26.29 2.33 7.07
CA LEU A 184 25.18 1.83 6.26
C LEU A 184 24.20 2.97 5.91
N CYS A 185 23.90 3.10 4.61
CA CYS A 185 22.93 4.05 4.06
C CYS A 185 21.66 3.35 3.52
N TYR A 186 21.71 2.02 3.43
CA TYR A 186 20.59 1.12 3.15
C TYR A 186 20.50 0.08 4.27
N PRO A 187 19.38 -0.64 4.42
CA PRO A 187 19.14 -1.58 5.50
C PRO A 187 20.03 -2.76 5.54
N ILE A 188 19.90 -3.37 6.71
CA ILE A 188 20.24 -4.73 6.97
C ILE A 188 19.03 -5.58 6.57
N TYR A 189 19.23 -6.52 5.66
CA TYR A 189 18.21 -7.46 5.22
C TYR A 189 18.44 -8.83 5.85
N TYR A 190 17.37 -9.39 6.39
CA TYR A 190 17.35 -10.78 6.83
C TYR A 190 16.87 -11.65 5.67
N ASP A 191 17.79 -12.40 5.05
CA ASP A 191 17.51 -13.28 3.90
C ASP A 191 16.92 -14.61 4.41
N MET A 192 15.61 -14.78 4.25
CA MET A 192 14.82 -15.89 4.80
C MET A 192 14.21 -16.73 3.67
N GLU A 193 15.00 -17.66 3.13
CA GLU A 193 14.54 -18.53 2.04
C GLU A 193 15.26 -19.89 1.93
N ASP A 194 16.02 -20.29 2.95
CA ASP A 194 16.72 -21.58 2.95
C ASP A 194 15.73 -22.73 3.20
N ASN A 195 15.97 -23.86 2.56
CA ASN A 195 15.13 -25.06 2.64
C ASN A 195 15.03 -25.60 4.08
N VAL A 196 16.02 -25.37 4.96
CA VAL A 196 15.91 -25.76 6.38
C VAL A 196 14.74 -25.10 7.10
N GLN A 197 14.28 -23.94 6.60
CA GLN A 197 13.16 -23.20 7.14
C GLN A 197 11.81 -23.63 6.54
N GLU A 198 11.80 -24.42 5.46
CA GLU A 198 10.60 -24.70 4.64
C GLU A 198 9.49 -25.41 5.43
N GLY A 199 9.88 -26.28 6.38
CA GLY A 199 8.98 -27.04 7.24
C GLY A 199 8.45 -26.26 8.46
N LEU A 200 8.95 -25.05 8.71
CA LEU A 200 8.53 -24.25 9.84
C LEU A 200 7.17 -23.61 9.61
N SER A 201 6.38 -23.49 10.69
CA SER A 201 5.10 -22.79 10.59
C SER A 201 5.31 -21.29 10.37
N ASN A 202 4.34 -20.68 9.71
CA ASN A 202 4.28 -19.24 9.47
C ASN A 202 4.47 -18.39 10.74
N LYS A 203 3.94 -18.86 11.88
CA LYS A 203 4.08 -18.20 13.18
C LYS A 203 5.54 -18.21 13.64
N ILE A 204 6.22 -19.35 13.53
CA ILE A 204 7.63 -19.50 13.92
C ILE A 204 8.52 -18.64 13.03
N LEU A 205 8.31 -18.66 11.70
CA LEU A 205 9.04 -17.80 10.77
C LEU A 205 8.87 -16.31 11.11
N GLY A 206 7.65 -15.89 11.47
CA GLY A 206 7.40 -14.53 11.95
C GLY A 206 8.15 -14.21 13.26
N GLN A 207 8.21 -15.15 14.20
CA GLN A 207 8.94 -14.96 15.46
C GLN A 207 10.46 -14.89 15.26
N ILE A 208 11.01 -15.69 14.34
CA ILE A 208 12.42 -15.66 13.92
C ILE A 208 12.76 -14.27 13.36
N ALA A 209 11.98 -13.79 12.37
CA ALA A 209 12.19 -12.48 11.78
C ALA A 209 12.14 -11.34 12.80
N VAL A 210 11.11 -11.33 13.65
CA VAL A 210 10.95 -10.30 14.70
C VAL A 210 12.08 -10.35 15.71
N THR A 211 12.55 -11.54 16.09
CA THR A 211 13.65 -11.66 17.05
C THR A 211 14.94 -11.07 16.48
N PHE A 212 15.26 -11.38 15.22
CA PHE A 212 16.41 -10.81 14.54
C PHE A 212 16.31 -9.27 14.45
N ILE A 213 15.17 -8.76 13.98
CA ILE A 213 14.95 -7.32 13.80
C ILE A 213 14.98 -6.56 15.13
N ASN A 214 14.31 -7.07 16.17
CA ASN A 214 14.29 -6.41 17.47
C ASN A 214 15.68 -6.40 18.12
N THR A 215 16.45 -7.48 17.99
CA THR A 215 17.83 -7.54 18.53
C THR A 215 18.71 -6.46 17.90
N LEU A 216 18.60 -6.25 16.58
CA LEU A 216 19.29 -5.15 15.88
C LEU A 216 18.77 -3.77 16.31
N SER A 217 17.45 -3.62 16.43
CA SER A 217 16.82 -2.37 16.86
C SER A 217 17.23 -1.98 18.28
N ASP A 218 17.33 -2.93 19.20
CA ASP A 218 17.79 -2.74 20.58
C ASP A 218 19.27 -2.32 20.63
N ALA A 219 20.06 -2.76 19.64
CA ALA A 219 21.45 -2.31 19.43
C ALA A 219 21.55 -0.97 18.65
N GLY A 220 20.42 -0.33 18.32
CA GLY A 220 20.36 0.96 17.65
C GLY A 220 20.20 0.93 16.13
N TYR A 221 20.15 -0.26 15.52
CA TYR A 221 20.00 -0.44 14.07
C TYR A 221 18.52 -0.66 13.72
N LYS A 222 17.83 0.42 13.33
CA LYS A 222 16.38 0.42 13.11
C LYS A 222 15.97 0.13 11.66
N ASP A 223 16.91 0.30 10.75
CA ASP A 223 16.71 0.13 9.32
C ASP A 223 16.94 -1.33 8.96
N VAL A 224 15.97 -2.19 9.29
CA VAL A 224 16.05 -3.65 9.08
C VAL A 224 14.84 -4.13 8.30
N GLY A 225 15.08 -4.94 7.28
CA GLY A 225 14.05 -5.52 6.42
C GLY A 225 14.19 -7.03 6.27
N VAL A 226 13.27 -7.62 5.53
CA VAL A 226 13.30 -9.05 5.16
C VAL A 226 13.47 -9.16 3.67
N TYR A 227 14.41 -10.01 3.25
CA TYR A 227 14.54 -10.46 1.87
C TYR A 227 14.00 -11.88 1.75
N ALA A 228 13.30 -12.14 0.65
CA ALA A 228 12.95 -13.46 0.18
C ALA A 228 12.42 -13.39 -1.25
N ASN A 229 12.36 -14.52 -1.94
CA ASN A 229 11.63 -14.58 -3.20
C ASN A 229 10.10 -14.42 -3.05
N LYS A 230 9.44 -14.17 -4.18
CA LYS A 230 7.98 -14.03 -4.24
C LYS A 230 7.22 -15.24 -3.66
N TYR A 231 7.66 -16.47 -3.92
CA TYR A 231 7.02 -17.68 -3.39
C TYR A 231 7.04 -17.67 -1.86
N TRP A 232 8.19 -17.41 -1.25
CA TRP A 232 8.33 -17.32 0.20
C TRP A 232 7.41 -16.23 0.77
N PHE A 233 7.36 -15.04 0.17
CA PHE A 233 6.44 -13.99 0.61
C PHE A 233 4.95 -14.29 0.38
N THR A 234 4.62 -15.22 -0.52
CA THR A 234 3.23 -15.57 -0.85
C THR A 234 2.74 -16.79 -0.04
N GLU A 235 3.63 -17.74 0.25
CA GLU A 235 3.27 -19.05 0.79
C GLU A 235 3.84 -19.32 2.20
N LYS A 236 4.99 -18.73 2.55
CA LYS A 236 5.71 -19.04 3.79
C LYS A 236 5.74 -17.89 4.79
N LEU A 237 6.13 -16.69 4.35
CA LEU A 237 6.26 -15.44 5.14
C LEU A 237 4.97 -14.61 5.11
N THR A 238 3.82 -15.27 5.31
CA THR A 238 2.48 -14.66 5.21
C THR A 238 1.95 -14.09 6.53
N SER A 239 2.69 -14.24 7.63
CA SER A 239 2.34 -13.64 8.92
C SER A 239 2.16 -12.13 8.74
N THR A 240 1.12 -11.57 9.36
CA THR A 240 0.85 -10.14 9.28
C THR A 240 2.00 -9.27 9.83
N VAL A 241 2.89 -9.85 10.63
CA VAL A 241 4.06 -9.15 11.18
C VAL A 241 5.02 -8.66 10.09
N PHE A 242 5.11 -9.38 8.96
CA PHE A 242 5.93 -8.95 7.83
C PHE A 242 5.40 -7.67 7.17
N ASN A 243 4.16 -7.24 7.46
CA ASN A 243 3.63 -5.96 6.97
C ASN A 243 4.25 -4.75 7.67
N GLU A 244 4.96 -4.96 8.77
CA GLU A 244 5.60 -3.90 9.56
C GLU A 244 7.02 -3.59 9.08
N TYR A 245 7.61 -4.46 8.24
CA TYR A 245 9.01 -4.35 7.84
C TYR A 245 9.18 -4.17 6.32
N PRO A 246 10.23 -3.45 5.88
CA PRO A 246 10.58 -3.36 4.47
C PRO A 246 10.82 -4.75 3.87
N ARG A 247 10.18 -5.02 2.72
CA ARG A 247 10.44 -6.21 1.92
C ARG A 247 11.33 -5.91 0.73
N TRP A 248 12.38 -6.69 0.59
CA TRP A 248 13.15 -6.83 -0.65
C TRP A 248 12.72 -8.14 -1.31
N VAL A 249 11.94 -8.03 -2.39
CA VAL A 249 11.30 -9.18 -3.03
C VAL A 249 12.12 -9.61 -4.23
N ALA A 250 12.53 -10.87 -4.28
CA ALA A 250 13.09 -11.45 -5.50
C ALA A 250 12.00 -12.02 -6.41
N GLN A 251 11.98 -11.56 -7.65
CA GLN A 251 11.20 -12.14 -8.73
C GLN A 251 11.90 -11.84 -10.04
N TYR A 252 12.59 -12.83 -10.59
CA TYR A 252 13.29 -12.68 -11.86
C TYR A 252 12.27 -12.59 -12.98
N ASN A 253 12.00 -11.37 -13.46
CA ASN A 253 10.98 -11.07 -14.47
C ASN A 253 11.09 -9.63 -14.98
N TYR A 254 10.37 -9.28 -16.05
CA TYR A 254 10.26 -7.89 -16.54
C TYR A 254 9.36 -7.01 -15.67
N HIS A 255 8.59 -7.59 -14.74
CA HIS A 255 7.84 -6.85 -13.73
C HIS A 255 7.68 -7.69 -12.44
N CYS A 256 7.70 -7.04 -11.29
CA CYS A 256 7.29 -7.66 -10.03
C CYS A 256 5.76 -7.65 -9.91
N ASN A 257 5.14 -8.82 -9.81
CA ASN A 257 3.69 -8.96 -9.59
C ASN A 257 3.34 -9.51 -8.20
N TYR A 258 4.26 -9.38 -7.24
CA TYR A 258 3.93 -9.57 -5.84
C TYR A 258 2.86 -8.56 -5.42
N SER A 259 1.79 -9.04 -4.78
CA SER A 259 0.61 -8.23 -4.45
C SER A 259 0.73 -7.47 -3.12
N GLY A 260 1.69 -7.86 -2.27
CA GLY A 260 2.01 -7.16 -1.03
C GLY A 260 2.87 -5.92 -1.27
N THR A 261 3.10 -5.14 -0.21
CA THR A 261 4.00 -3.98 -0.26
C THR A 261 5.46 -4.43 -0.23
N TYR A 262 6.26 -3.89 -1.14
CA TYR A 262 7.70 -4.09 -1.24
C TYR A 262 8.40 -2.77 -1.55
N HIS A 263 9.68 -2.68 -1.18
CA HIS A 263 10.47 -1.45 -1.24
C HIS A 263 11.75 -1.62 -2.07
N MET A 264 12.10 -2.88 -2.36
CA MET A 264 13.16 -3.25 -3.29
C MET A 264 12.71 -4.48 -4.05
N TRP A 265 13.08 -4.54 -5.33
CA TRP A 265 12.79 -5.68 -6.20
C TRP A 265 14.09 -6.16 -6.84
N GLN A 266 14.46 -7.41 -6.57
CA GLN A 266 15.52 -8.10 -7.30
C GLN A 266 14.92 -8.69 -8.58
N CYS A 267 15.30 -8.12 -9.73
CA CYS A 267 14.65 -8.38 -11.02
C CYS A 267 15.37 -9.43 -11.88
N THR A 268 16.63 -9.75 -11.58
CA THR A 268 17.43 -10.77 -12.27
C THR A 268 18.68 -11.11 -11.46
N ASP A 269 19.20 -12.33 -11.63
CA ASP A 269 20.50 -12.82 -11.17
C ASP A 269 21.58 -12.85 -12.27
N SER A 270 21.21 -12.50 -13.50
CA SER A 270 22.06 -12.60 -14.69
C SER A 270 22.47 -11.25 -15.24
N GLY A 271 22.42 -10.22 -14.39
CA GLY A 271 22.83 -8.85 -14.72
C GLY A 271 24.30 -8.74 -15.11
N LYS A 272 24.60 -7.67 -15.85
CA LYS A 272 25.95 -7.28 -16.25
C LYS A 272 26.20 -5.83 -15.86
N VAL A 273 27.26 -5.60 -15.10
CA VAL A 273 27.68 -4.29 -14.59
C VAL A 273 29.18 -4.18 -14.79
N SER A 274 29.64 -3.06 -15.36
CA SER A 274 31.07 -2.80 -15.50
C SER A 274 31.77 -2.85 -14.14
N GLY A 275 32.88 -3.58 -14.05
CA GLY A 275 33.62 -3.80 -12.80
C GLY A 275 33.32 -5.10 -12.08
N ILE A 276 32.40 -5.92 -12.60
CA ILE A 276 32.10 -7.27 -12.09
C ILE A 276 32.23 -8.26 -13.25
N GLY A 277 33.14 -9.24 -13.12
CA GLY A 277 33.41 -10.23 -14.18
C GLY A 277 32.35 -11.33 -14.32
N THR A 278 31.58 -11.56 -13.26
CA THR A 278 30.55 -12.61 -13.18
C THR A 278 29.18 -12.10 -13.60
N ASN A 279 28.13 -12.91 -13.41
CA ASN A 279 26.78 -12.38 -13.32
C ASN A 279 26.60 -11.66 -11.97
N VAL A 280 25.67 -10.71 -11.93
CA VAL A 280 25.33 -9.96 -10.71
C VAL A 280 23.82 -9.76 -10.60
N ASP A 281 23.33 -9.83 -9.37
CA ASP A 281 21.93 -9.59 -9.05
C ASP A 281 21.62 -8.09 -9.21
N LEU A 282 20.55 -7.77 -9.95
CA LEU A 282 20.10 -6.39 -10.18
C LEU A 282 18.84 -6.08 -9.38
N ASN A 283 18.85 -4.91 -8.76
CA ASN A 283 17.81 -4.45 -7.86
C ASN A 283 17.26 -3.09 -8.24
N PHE A 284 15.95 -2.92 -8.10
CA PHE A 284 15.32 -1.61 -8.15
C PHE A 284 14.74 -1.24 -6.80
N LYS A 285 15.15 -0.08 -6.30
CA LYS A 285 14.51 0.57 -5.17
C LYS A 285 13.18 1.15 -5.61
N ILE A 286 12.10 0.74 -4.96
CA ILE A 286 10.73 1.10 -5.33
C ILE A 286 10.18 2.15 -4.37
N GLY A 287 9.77 3.28 -4.92
CA GLY A 287 9.20 4.41 -4.18
C GLY A 287 10.22 5.16 -3.32
N SER A 288 9.69 6.06 -2.49
CA SER A 288 10.48 6.81 -1.50
C SER A 288 10.74 5.91 -0.29
N TRP A 289 11.99 5.49 -0.14
CA TRP A 289 12.49 4.93 1.10
C TRP A 289 12.46 5.98 2.19
N ASN A 290 11.56 5.80 3.15
CA ASN A 290 11.63 6.49 4.42
C ASN A 290 11.62 5.40 5.48
N VAL A 291 12.80 5.09 6.00
CA VAL A 291 12.99 4.15 7.12
C VAL A 291 12.40 4.66 8.46
N ASN A 292 11.86 5.89 8.47
CA ASN A 292 10.97 6.41 9.51
C ASN A 292 9.48 6.43 9.12
N ALA A 293 9.06 5.71 8.08
CA ALA A 293 7.66 5.55 7.71
C ALA A 293 7.02 4.27 8.28
N LEU A 294 7.36 3.89 9.52
CA LEU A 294 6.38 3.28 10.43
C LEU A 294 5.46 4.34 11.05
N GLN A 295 4.95 5.22 10.20
CA GLN A 295 3.63 5.78 10.42
C GLN A 295 2.84 5.53 9.15
N THR A 296 2.09 4.43 9.14
CA THR A 296 0.89 4.41 8.29
C THR A 296 0.16 5.70 8.61
N ILE A 297 -0.03 6.55 7.60
CA ILE A 297 -0.73 7.81 7.80
C ILE A 297 -2.19 7.39 8.03
N SER A 298 -2.53 7.21 9.30
CA SER A 298 -3.80 6.63 9.69
C SER A 298 -4.91 7.63 9.37
N VAL A 299 -6.07 7.13 8.98
CA VAL A 299 -7.22 8.00 8.76
C VAL A 299 -7.61 8.64 10.09
N SER A 300 -7.46 9.95 10.20
CA SER A 300 -7.86 10.72 11.39
C SER A 300 -9.36 10.99 11.36
N SER A 301 -9.93 11.25 10.18
CA SER A 301 -11.36 11.51 10.02
C SER A 301 -11.92 11.13 8.66
N ILE A 302 -13.24 10.90 8.64
CA ILE A 302 -14.05 10.76 7.43
C ILE A 302 -15.25 11.71 7.54
N LYS A 303 -15.59 12.41 6.46
CA LYS A 303 -16.74 13.31 6.36
C LYS A 303 -17.61 12.94 5.16
N LEU A 304 -18.91 13.24 5.26
CA LEU A 304 -19.86 13.09 4.17
C LEU A 304 -20.36 14.47 3.74
N ASN A 305 -20.62 14.63 2.44
CA ASN A 305 -21.18 15.88 1.90
C ASN A 305 -22.60 16.20 2.41
N LYS A 306 -23.30 15.21 2.97
CA LYS A 306 -24.63 15.37 3.60
C LYS A 306 -24.75 14.47 4.83
N THR A 307 -25.29 15.01 5.91
CA THR A 307 -25.62 14.28 7.15
C THR A 307 -27.10 13.90 7.24
N SER A 308 -27.94 14.45 6.36
CA SER A 308 -29.34 14.03 6.21
C SER A 308 -29.83 14.17 4.77
N LEU A 309 -30.73 13.27 4.37
CA LEU A 309 -31.33 13.24 3.03
C LEU A 309 -32.82 12.94 3.10
N LYS A 310 -33.60 13.63 2.25
CA LYS A 310 -35.02 13.34 2.02
C LYS A 310 -35.18 12.84 0.59
N LEU A 311 -35.45 11.55 0.42
CA LEU A 311 -35.60 10.92 -0.90
C LEU A 311 -37.06 10.57 -1.18
N LYS A 312 -37.44 10.53 -2.46
CA LYS A 312 -38.70 9.95 -2.90
C LYS A 312 -38.49 8.45 -3.13
N ASN A 313 -39.50 7.63 -2.86
CA ASN A 313 -39.40 6.19 -3.04
C ASN A 313 -38.98 5.84 -4.47
N GLY A 314 -38.00 4.96 -4.63
CA GLY A 314 -37.40 4.57 -5.91
C GLY A 314 -36.45 5.60 -6.55
N SER A 315 -36.14 6.72 -5.88
CA SER A 315 -35.04 7.61 -6.28
C SER A 315 -33.71 7.14 -5.69
N SER A 316 -32.59 7.66 -6.21
CA SER A 316 -31.25 7.38 -5.69
C SER A 316 -30.46 8.66 -5.45
N TYR A 317 -29.41 8.57 -4.63
CA TYR A 317 -28.46 9.64 -4.35
C TYR A 317 -27.09 9.04 -3.99
N THR A 318 -26.01 9.60 -4.52
CA THR A 318 -24.64 9.15 -4.19
C THR A 318 -24.00 10.10 -3.19
N LEU A 319 -23.66 9.60 -2.00
CA LEU A 319 -22.90 10.37 -1.01
C LEU A 319 -21.44 10.51 -1.46
N LYS A 320 -20.90 11.72 -1.33
CA LYS A 320 -19.46 11.96 -1.49
C LYS A 320 -18.81 11.91 -0.11
N LYS A 321 -17.68 11.20 -0.01
CA LYS A 321 -16.88 11.07 1.21
C LYS A 321 -15.56 11.83 1.04
N SER A 322 -15.07 12.45 2.10
CA SER A 322 -13.71 12.99 2.19
C SER A 322 -13.00 12.37 3.39
N ILE A 323 -11.72 12.05 3.23
CA ILE A 323 -10.88 11.40 4.24
C ILE A 323 -9.70 12.32 4.53
N ALA A 324 -9.37 12.48 5.81
CA ALA A 324 -8.20 13.20 6.26
C ALA A 324 -7.24 12.29 7.05
N PRO A 325 -5.92 12.52 6.95
CA PRO A 325 -5.29 13.40 5.96
C PRO A 325 -5.43 12.84 4.53
N SER A 326 -5.28 13.70 3.52
CA SER A 326 -5.50 13.34 2.11
C SER A 326 -4.49 12.33 1.59
N ASN A 327 -3.35 12.15 2.26
CA ASN A 327 -2.30 11.17 1.97
C ASN A 327 -2.38 9.90 2.86
N ALA A 328 -3.50 9.68 3.56
CA ALA A 328 -3.67 8.48 4.39
C ALA A 328 -3.44 7.18 3.61
N SER A 329 -2.70 6.23 4.22
CA SER A 329 -2.18 5.03 3.54
C SER A 329 -3.28 4.04 3.15
N ASN A 330 -4.38 3.93 3.93
CA ASN A 330 -5.53 3.08 3.61
C ASN A 330 -6.84 3.88 3.70
N LYS A 331 -7.44 4.18 2.53
CA LYS A 331 -8.68 4.95 2.39
C LYS A 331 -9.92 4.10 2.13
N THR A 332 -9.84 2.80 2.40
CA THR A 332 -10.97 1.87 2.20
C THR A 332 -12.13 2.22 3.12
N VAL A 333 -13.34 2.19 2.58
CA VAL A 333 -14.56 2.54 3.33
C VAL A 333 -15.64 1.51 3.06
N THR A 334 -16.16 0.93 4.14
CA THR A 334 -17.31 0.02 4.12
C THR A 334 -18.58 0.81 4.39
N TRP A 335 -19.61 0.56 3.59
CA TRP A 335 -20.92 1.20 3.69
C TRP A 335 -21.97 0.24 4.24
N THR A 336 -22.76 0.69 5.21
CA THR A 336 -23.86 -0.09 5.78
C THR A 336 -25.14 0.73 5.87
N SER A 337 -26.27 0.04 5.93
CA SER A 337 -27.60 0.63 6.15
C SER A 337 -28.28 -0.05 7.32
N SER A 338 -28.83 0.74 8.24
CA SER A 338 -29.62 0.22 9.36
C SER A 338 -30.94 -0.42 8.94
N ASN A 339 -31.44 -0.13 7.72
CA ASN A 339 -32.65 -0.75 7.20
C ASN A 339 -32.63 -0.80 5.66
N LYS A 340 -32.14 -1.93 5.12
CA LYS A 340 -32.01 -2.17 3.67
C LYS A 340 -33.36 -2.19 2.93
N LYS A 341 -34.49 -2.45 3.62
CA LYS A 341 -35.85 -2.41 3.03
C LYS A 341 -36.33 -0.97 2.80
N VAL A 342 -35.81 0.01 3.55
CA VAL A 342 -36.09 1.44 3.37
C VAL A 342 -35.08 2.08 2.42
N ALA A 343 -33.79 1.90 2.69
CA ALA A 343 -32.70 2.44 1.85
C ALA A 343 -31.54 1.45 1.80
N ALA A 344 -31.14 1.04 0.60
CA ALA A 344 -29.93 0.25 0.38
C ALA A 344 -28.77 1.16 -0.05
N VAL A 345 -27.53 0.80 0.28
CA VAL A 345 -26.32 1.53 -0.14
C VAL A 345 -25.35 0.56 -0.80
N SER A 346 -24.70 0.98 -1.89
CA SER A 346 -23.65 0.20 -2.56
C SER A 346 -22.28 0.45 -1.94
N SER A 347 -21.27 -0.35 -2.35
CA SER A 347 -19.86 -0.15 -1.99
C SER A 347 -19.31 1.23 -2.39
N ARG A 348 -19.92 1.88 -3.40
CA ARG A 348 -19.56 3.24 -3.87
C ARG A 348 -20.39 4.36 -3.21
N GLY A 349 -21.17 4.08 -2.16
CA GLY A 349 -21.96 5.09 -1.46
C GLY A 349 -23.24 5.54 -2.20
N LYS A 350 -23.67 4.80 -3.24
CA LYS A 350 -24.94 5.07 -3.93
C LYS A 350 -26.11 4.51 -3.11
N ILE A 351 -26.96 5.41 -2.61
CA ILE A 351 -28.17 5.09 -1.87
C ILE A 351 -29.34 4.92 -2.84
N THR A 352 -30.08 3.81 -2.72
CA THR A 352 -31.32 3.56 -3.46
C THR A 352 -32.49 3.46 -2.47
N ALA A 353 -33.49 4.33 -2.61
CA ALA A 353 -34.69 4.31 -1.79
C ALA A 353 -35.61 3.15 -2.23
N LYS A 354 -35.81 2.16 -1.35
CA LYS A 354 -36.62 0.96 -1.62
C LYS A 354 -37.99 1.00 -0.95
N GLY A 355 -38.14 1.73 0.14
CA GLY A 355 -39.40 1.81 0.89
C GLY A 355 -39.52 3.08 1.72
N VAL A 356 -40.75 3.51 1.98
CA VAL A 356 -41.04 4.70 2.82
C VAL A 356 -40.69 4.40 4.29
N GLY A 357 -39.93 5.30 4.92
CA GLY A 357 -39.47 5.16 6.30
C GLY A 357 -38.18 5.95 6.57
N LYS A 358 -37.47 5.58 7.64
CA LYS A 358 -36.15 6.11 7.98
C LYS A 358 -35.10 4.99 7.95
N ALA A 359 -33.89 5.34 7.53
CA ALA A 359 -32.71 4.49 7.61
C ALA A 359 -31.48 5.37 7.87
N THR A 360 -30.47 4.82 8.53
CA THR A 360 -29.17 5.48 8.72
C THR A 360 -28.15 4.78 7.85
N ILE A 361 -27.44 5.55 7.04
CA ILE A 361 -26.33 5.08 6.21
C ILE A 361 -25.02 5.43 6.91
N THR A 362 -24.15 4.44 7.11
CA THR A 362 -22.87 4.60 7.80
C THR A 362 -21.73 4.28 6.84
N ALA A 363 -20.77 5.20 6.74
CA ALA A 363 -19.46 4.97 6.12
C ALA A 363 -18.44 4.71 7.24
N LYS A 364 -17.75 3.57 7.21
CA LYS A 364 -16.73 3.19 8.20
C LYS A 364 -15.39 2.91 7.51
N THR A 365 -14.30 3.50 8.00
CA THR A 365 -12.94 3.23 7.52
C THR A 365 -12.40 1.92 8.12
N SER A 366 -11.33 1.35 7.54
CA SER A 366 -10.69 0.13 8.07
C SER A 366 -10.24 0.27 9.53
N ASN A 367 -9.68 1.44 9.89
CA ASN A 367 -9.29 1.76 11.28
C ASN A 367 -10.45 2.27 12.17
N GLY A 368 -11.70 2.13 11.73
CA GLY A 368 -12.87 2.30 12.60
C GLY A 368 -13.51 3.70 12.68
N LYS A 369 -12.95 4.73 12.01
CA LYS A 369 -13.59 6.06 11.92
C LYS A 369 -14.91 5.98 11.17
N LYS A 370 -15.90 6.79 11.56
CA LYS A 370 -17.28 6.72 11.02
C LYS A 370 -17.82 8.09 10.62
N ALA A 371 -18.62 8.09 9.56
CA ALA A 371 -19.52 9.19 9.23
C ALA A 371 -20.91 8.65 8.87
N VAL A 372 -21.95 9.41 9.20
CA VAL A 372 -23.35 8.96 9.12
C VAL A 372 -24.24 9.94 8.38
N CYS A 373 -25.20 9.40 7.62
CA CYS A 373 -26.26 10.15 6.96
C CYS A 373 -27.64 9.57 7.30
N LYS A 374 -28.52 10.40 7.89
CA LYS A 374 -29.91 10.05 8.20
C LYS A 374 -30.79 10.21 6.96
N VAL A 375 -31.31 9.11 6.44
CA VAL A 375 -32.16 9.08 5.24
C VAL A 375 -33.63 8.96 5.65
N THR A 376 -34.46 9.85 5.11
CA THR A 376 -35.93 9.77 5.19
C THR A 376 -36.48 9.57 3.78
N VAL A 377 -37.13 8.43 3.54
CA VAL A 377 -37.80 8.13 2.28
C VAL A 377 -39.28 8.47 2.39
N ARG A 378 -39.80 9.24 1.44
CA ARG A 378 -41.21 9.65 1.33
C ARG A 378 -41.88 9.01 0.10
N PRO A 379 -43.22 8.91 0.07
CA PRO A 379 -43.91 8.45 -1.14
C PRO A 379 -43.59 9.32 -2.36
N ARG A 380 -43.65 8.74 -3.56
CA ARG A 380 -43.53 9.50 -4.81
C ARG A 380 -44.63 10.56 -4.90
N THR A 381 -44.32 11.69 -5.56
CA THR A 381 -45.31 12.73 -5.83
C THR A 381 -46.44 12.14 -6.69
N ASN A 382 -47.68 12.36 -6.27
CA ASN A 382 -48.85 11.90 -7.00
C ASN A 382 -49.18 12.86 -8.17
N LYS A 383 -49.98 12.40 -9.12
CA LYS A 383 -50.47 13.16 -10.29
C LYS A 383 -51.99 12.99 -10.42
N ILE A 384 -52.71 14.11 -10.51
CA ILE A 384 -54.11 14.12 -10.94
C ILE A 384 -54.13 13.76 -12.42
N LYS A 385 -54.71 12.60 -12.76
CA LYS A 385 -54.85 12.14 -14.15
C LYS A 385 -55.88 12.99 -14.87
N LYS A 386 -57.10 13.08 -14.33
CA LYS A 386 -58.24 13.71 -15.00
C LYS A 386 -59.10 14.50 -14.04
N LEU A 387 -59.60 15.65 -14.51
CA LEU A 387 -60.74 16.36 -13.94
C LEU A 387 -61.87 16.31 -14.96
N LYS A 388 -63.05 15.81 -14.58
CA LYS A 388 -64.22 15.72 -15.47
C LYS A 388 -65.44 16.31 -14.79
N LYS A 389 -66.24 17.10 -15.52
CA LYS A 389 -67.61 17.44 -15.09
C LYS A 389 -68.41 16.14 -14.91
N SER A 390 -69.13 15.99 -13.80
CA SER A 390 -69.79 14.71 -13.45
C SER A 390 -71.15 14.97 -12.80
N GLY A 391 -72.13 15.46 -13.55
CA GLY A 391 -73.42 16.00 -13.07
C GLY A 391 -73.46 17.54 -13.10
N ARG A 392 -74.59 18.18 -12.77
CA ARG A 392 -74.83 19.64 -12.93
C ARG A 392 -74.01 20.54 -11.98
N LYS A 393 -73.63 20.06 -10.79
CA LYS A 393 -72.90 20.82 -9.75
C LYS A 393 -71.72 20.03 -9.16
N SER A 394 -71.01 19.27 -10.01
CA SER A 394 -69.96 18.35 -9.56
C SER A 394 -68.78 18.17 -10.53
N ILE A 395 -67.61 17.88 -9.95
CA ILE A 395 -66.36 17.53 -10.64
C ILE A 395 -65.85 16.20 -10.09
N LYS A 396 -65.60 15.23 -10.98
CA LYS A 396 -64.87 13.98 -10.69
C LYS A 396 -63.37 14.22 -10.85
N VAL A 397 -62.62 13.90 -9.80
CA VAL A 397 -61.17 13.96 -9.73
C VAL A 397 -60.64 12.53 -9.79
N THR A 398 -59.78 12.21 -10.75
CA THR A 398 -59.14 10.90 -10.89
C THR A 398 -57.62 11.08 -10.81
N TRP A 399 -56.93 10.22 -10.07
CA TRP A 399 -55.47 10.31 -9.85
C TRP A 399 -54.74 8.99 -10.13
N SER A 400 -53.41 9.06 -10.13
CA SER A 400 -52.55 7.90 -10.35
C SER A 400 -52.36 7.09 -9.06
N LYS A 401 -52.23 5.77 -9.19
CA LYS A 401 -51.82 4.89 -8.09
C LYS A 401 -50.39 5.27 -7.64
N VAL A 402 -50.18 5.37 -6.33
CA VAL A 402 -48.86 5.49 -5.72
C VAL A 402 -48.60 4.23 -4.91
N SER A 403 -47.65 3.41 -5.35
CA SER A 403 -47.34 2.14 -4.69
C SER A 403 -46.86 2.35 -3.24
N GLY A 404 -47.31 1.48 -2.35
CA GLY A 404 -46.94 1.49 -0.93
C GLY A 404 -47.50 2.67 -0.14
N THR A 405 -48.51 3.41 -0.61
CA THR A 405 -49.17 4.46 0.20
C THR A 405 -50.26 3.89 1.13
N THR A 406 -50.55 4.57 2.23
CA THR A 406 -51.68 4.22 3.13
C THR A 406 -52.96 4.93 2.72
N LYS A 407 -52.91 6.25 2.47
CA LYS A 407 -54.07 7.04 2.02
C LYS A 407 -53.67 8.17 1.07
N TYR A 408 -54.67 8.75 0.41
CA TYR A 408 -54.57 9.97 -0.38
C TYR A 408 -55.33 11.11 0.29
N GLN A 409 -54.86 12.34 0.13
CA GLN A 409 -55.56 13.55 0.56
C GLN A 409 -55.74 14.49 -0.62
N ILE A 410 -57.00 14.82 -0.91
CA ILE A 410 -57.40 15.70 -2.01
C ILE A 410 -57.76 17.05 -1.41
N TYR A 411 -57.23 18.11 -2.01
CA TYR A 411 -57.43 19.49 -1.61
C TYR A 411 -58.04 20.27 -2.77
N MET A 412 -58.92 21.22 -2.44
CA MET A 412 -59.57 22.10 -3.39
C MET A 412 -59.48 23.56 -2.93
N SER A 413 -59.35 24.48 -3.88
CA SER A 413 -59.49 25.92 -3.66
C SER A 413 -60.27 26.59 -4.80
N LYS A 414 -60.79 27.79 -4.52
CA LYS A 414 -61.30 28.73 -5.53
C LYS A 414 -60.21 29.67 -6.06
N LYS A 415 -59.06 29.74 -5.38
CA LYS A 415 -57.89 30.54 -5.75
C LYS A 415 -56.76 29.60 -6.21
N LYS A 416 -55.95 30.03 -7.19
CA LYS A 416 -54.89 29.19 -7.79
C LYS A 416 -53.81 28.80 -6.77
N SER A 417 -53.35 29.73 -5.94
CA SER A 417 -52.15 29.53 -5.11
C SER A 417 -52.42 29.39 -3.60
N SER A 418 -53.61 29.78 -3.12
CA SER A 418 -53.95 29.85 -1.69
C SER A 418 -55.34 29.26 -1.39
N GLY A 419 -55.73 29.17 -0.12
CA GLY A 419 -57.10 28.79 0.28
C GLY A 419 -57.46 27.31 0.11
N TYR A 420 -56.48 26.42 -0.03
CA TYR A 420 -56.72 24.99 -0.20
C TYR A 420 -57.26 24.33 1.06
N LYS A 421 -58.50 23.82 0.99
CA LYS A 421 -59.10 22.99 2.05
C LYS A 421 -59.10 21.52 1.63
N ARG A 422 -58.88 20.62 2.59
CA ARG A 422 -58.95 19.16 2.36
C ARG A 422 -60.41 18.79 2.13
N VAL A 423 -60.72 18.21 0.98
CA VAL A 423 -62.10 17.82 0.60
C VAL A 423 -62.33 16.32 0.66
N LYS A 424 -61.26 15.50 0.68
CA LYS A 424 -61.37 14.05 0.84
C LYS A 424 -60.06 13.46 1.36
N THR A 425 -60.20 12.46 2.23
CA THR A 425 -59.17 11.44 2.49
C THR A 425 -59.67 10.13 1.91
N ALA A 426 -58.89 9.51 1.03
CA ALA A 426 -59.26 8.28 0.32
C ALA A 426 -58.31 7.13 0.68
N SER A 427 -58.78 5.88 0.67
CA SER A 427 -57.94 4.70 0.93
C SER A 427 -56.91 4.49 -0.19
N ALA A 428 -55.90 3.67 0.05
CA ALA A 428 -54.88 3.34 -0.96
C ALA A 428 -55.46 2.66 -2.22
N LYS A 429 -56.63 2.02 -2.12
CA LYS A 429 -57.33 1.32 -3.21
C LYS A 429 -58.27 2.23 -4.00
N THR A 430 -58.49 3.48 -3.57
CA THR A 430 -59.38 4.42 -4.25
C THR A 430 -58.58 5.40 -5.13
N PHE A 431 -58.99 5.54 -6.39
CA PHE A 431 -58.30 6.40 -7.38
C PHE A 431 -59.17 7.52 -7.97
N SER A 432 -60.41 7.68 -7.49
CA SER A 432 -61.25 8.80 -7.88
C SER A 432 -62.17 9.28 -6.74
N PHE A 433 -62.62 10.53 -6.85
CA PHE A 433 -63.56 11.16 -5.93
C PHE A 433 -64.39 12.22 -6.67
N THR A 434 -65.69 12.29 -6.43
CA THR A 434 -66.58 13.30 -7.02
C THR A 434 -66.93 14.36 -5.98
N LYS A 435 -66.47 15.60 -6.20
CA LYS A 435 -66.87 16.75 -5.37
C LYS A 435 -68.20 17.31 -5.87
N LYS A 436 -69.24 17.21 -5.04
CA LYS A 436 -70.57 17.81 -5.25
C LYS A 436 -70.69 19.21 -4.61
N GLY A 437 -71.76 19.93 -4.95
CA GLY A 437 -72.13 21.22 -4.36
C GLY A 437 -71.33 22.42 -4.91
N LEU A 438 -70.95 22.37 -6.19
CA LEU A 438 -70.13 23.41 -6.83
C LEU A 438 -71.00 24.39 -7.63
N LYS A 439 -70.71 25.69 -7.51
CA LYS A 439 -71.38 26.76 -8.29
C LYS A 439 -70.97 26.68 -9.77
N ARG A 440 -71.94 26.80 -10.68
CA ARG A 440 -71.76 26.85 -12.15
C ARG A 440 -71.01 28.14 -12.53
N GLY A 441 -70.21 28.06 -13.60
CA GLY A 441 -69.39 29.15 -14.10
C GLY A 441 -68.11 29.41 -13.30
N LYS A 442 -67.86 28.74 -12.16
CA LYS A 442 -66.72 29.02 -11.29
C LYS A 442 -65.56 28.03 -11.54
N ARG A 443 -64.33 28.54 -11.52
CA ARG A 443 -63.10 27.72 -11.66
C ARG A 443 -62.67 27.20 -10.29
N TYR A 444 -62.33 25.91 -10.26
CA TYR A 444 -61.85 25.24 -9.05
C TYR A 444 -60.49 24.62 -9.32
N TYR A 445 -59.62 24.69 -8.31
CA TYR A 445 -58.24 24.21 -8.36
C TYR A 445 -58.09 23.03 -7.40
N PHE A 446 -57.43 21.97 -7.86
CA PHE A 446 -57.23 20.74 -7.12
C PHE A 446 -55.74 20.39 -7.05
N LYS A 447 -55.33 19.89 -5.89
CA LYS A 447 -54.03 19.23 -5.70
C LYS A 447 -54.20 18.01 -4.80
N ILE A 448 -53.34 17.02 -4.97
CA ILE A 448 -53.38 15.77 -4.22
C ILE A 448 -52.01 15.46 -3.61
N ARG A 449 -51.99 14.87 -2.42
CA ARG A 449 -50.79 14.24 -1.86
C ARG A 449 -51.12 12.85 -1.32
N SER A 450 -50.15 11.97 -1.29
CA SER A 450 -50.24 10.66 -0.66
C SER A 450 -49.48 10.66 0.67
N TYR A 451 -49.78 9.69 1.54
CA TYR A 451 -48.94 9.41 2.70
C TYR A 451 -48.92 7.93 3.05
N LYS A 452 -47.78 7.46 3.58
CA LYS A 452 -47.66 6.15 4.21
C LYS A 452 -47.43 6.31 5.70
N THR A 453 -48.18 5.52 6.48
CA THR A 453 -48.00 5.37 7.92
C THR A 453 -47.02 4.24 8.18
N VAL A 454 -45.99 4.48 8.99
CA VAL A 454 -45.05 3.46 9.48
C VAL A 454 -45.00 3.60 11.00
N GLY A 455 -45.44 2.58 11.73
CA GLY A 455 -45.75 2.70 13.15
C GLY A 455 -46.77 3.83 13.39
N LYS A 456 -46.45 4.77 14.28
CA LYS A 456 -47.28 5.95 14.57
C LYS A 456 -47.00 7.15 13.62
N THR A 457 -45.97 7.09 12.78
CA THR A 457 -45.51 8.24 11.97
C THR A 457 -46.09 8.25 10.55
N LYS A 458 -46.58 9.41 10.08
CA LYS A 458 -47.04 9.62 8.70
C LYS A 458 -45.97 10.32 7.85
N TYR A 459 -45.58 9.69 6.74
CA TYR A 459 -44.65 10.24 5.75
C TYR A 459 -45.43 10.73 4.54
N TYR A 460 -45.51 12.04 4.36
CA TYR A 460 -46.25 12.67 3.27
C TYR A 460 -45.40 12.84 2.01
N SER A 461 -45.99 12.63 0.84
CA SER A 461 -45.44 13.12 -0.42
C SER A 461 -45.54 14.63 -0.50
N SER A 462 -44.79 15.24 -1.42
CA SER A 462 -45.12 16.59 -1.91
C SER A 462 -46.53 16.59 -2.54
N TYR A 463 -47.14 17.77 -2.60
CA TYR A 463 -48.37 17.95 -3.38
C TYR A 463 -48.09 17.75 -4.87
N SER A 464 -49.09 17.23 -5.59
CA SER A 464 -49.10 17.22 -7.04
C SER A 464 -49.08 18.64 -7.60
N PRO A 465 -48.69 18.81 -8.88
CA PRO A 465 -49.06 20.00 -9.64
C PRO A 465 -50.56 20.27 -9.52
N ILE A 466 -50.92 21.54 -9.54
CA ILE A 466 -52.30 22.00 -9.44
C ILE A 466 -52.97 21.77 -10.79
N LYS A 467 -54.16 21.15 -10.78
CA LYS A 467 -55.06 21.10 -11.94
C LYS A 467 -56.32 21.89 -11.66
N SER A 468 -56.90 22.50 -12.68
CA SER A 468 -58.15 23.26 -12.54
C SER A 468 -59.15 22.93 -13.62
N ILE A 469 -60.42 23.17 -13.34
CA ILE A 469 -61.52 23.06 -14.30
C ILE A 469 -62.63 24.05 -13.91
N LYS A 470 -63.33 24.60 -14.90
CA LYS A 470 -64.56 25.39 -14.69
C LYS A 470 -65.73 24.40 -14.51
N ARG A 471 -66.43 24.49 -13.38
CA ARG A 471 -67.71 23.82 -13.19
C ARG A 471 -68.81 24.67 -13.81
#